data_AF-A0A659UJ10-F1
#
_entry.id   AF-A0A659UJ10-F1
#
_cell.length_a   1.000
_cell.length_b   1.000
_cell.length_c   1.000
_cell.angle_alpha   90.00
_cell.angle_beta   90.00
_cell.angle_gamma   90.00
#
_symmetry.space_group_name_H-M   'P 1'
#
loop_
_entity.id
_entity.type
_entity.pdbx_description
1 polymer ?
#
loop_
_entity_poly.entity_id
_entity_poly.type
_entity_poly.pdbx_seq_one_letter_code
_entity_poly.pdbx_strand_id
1 'polypeptide(L)'
;THPAMRNSARSLARLYDALHDGKRRETLTSATDTGSGGYTHKYFRVAKSSGELAAQQTAIAEWSRMSYGWMGRTPDYKAALMNTLGANADWYGPFKDNALSWHKRAQEAVL
;
A
#
# COMPACT_ATOMS: atom_id res chain seq x y z
N THR A 1 -6.63 19.05 14.16
CA THR A 1 -7.87 19.81 13.84
C THR A 1 -7.61 21.11 13.05
N HIS A 2 -6.35 21.46 12.74
CA HIS A 2 -5.98 22.69 12.02
C HIS A 2 -6.77 22.89 10.70
N PRO A 3 -7.35 24.08 10.44
CA PRO A 3 -8.21 24.32 9.28
C PRO A 3 -7.55 24.02 7.93
N ALA A 4 -6.27 24.33 7.76
CA ALA A 4 -5.57 24.15 6.49
C ALA A 4 -5.36 22.67 6.09
N MET A 5 -5.36 21.73 7.06
CA MET A 5 -4.98 20.34 6.81
C MET A 5 -6.10 19.33 7.10
N ARG A 6 -7.09 19.72 7.92
CA ARG A 6 -8.12 18.78 8.42
C ARG A 6 -8.90 18.06 7.32
N ASN A 7 -9.13 18.71 6.18
CA ASN A 7 -9.89 18.10 5.08
C ASN A 7 -9.01 17.12 4.29
N SER A 8 -7.77 17.49 3.97
CA SER A 8 -6.82 16.58 3.31
C SER A 8 -6.55 15.33 4.15
N ALA A 9 -6.38 15.50 5.47
CA ALA A 9 -6.23 14.37 6.40
C ALA A 9 -7.46 13.46 6.41
N ARG A 10 -8.68 14.01 6.38
CA ARG A 10 -9.93 13.23 6.28
C ARG A 10 -10.07 12.53 4.93
N SER A 11 -9.64 13.15 3.83
CA SER A 11 -9.62 12.51 2.51
C SER A 11 -8.67 11.30 2.48
N LEU A 12 -7.49 11.42 3.10
CA LEU A 12 -6.58 10.29 3.26
C LEU A 12 -7.16 9.19 4.16
N ALA A 13 -7.77 9.57 5.29
CA ALA A 13 -8.36 8.61 6.22
C ALA A 13 -9.41 7.70 5.53
N ARG A 14 -10.20 8.25 4.61
CA ARG A 14 -11.18 7.48 3.81
C ARG A 14 -10.53 6.37 2.99
N LEU A 15 -9.28 6.54 2.54
CA LEU A 15 -8.56 5.49 1.79
C LEU A 15 -8.27 4.28 2.69
N TYR A 16 -7.90 4.53 3.95
CA TYR A 16 -7.70 3.49 4.95
C TYR A 16 -9.03 2.81 5.32
N ASP A 17 -10.09 3.59 5.57
CA ASP A 17 -11.44 3.04 5.82
C ASP A 17 -11.88 2.07 4.70
N ALA A 18 -11.56 2.38 3.43
CA ALA A 18 -11.92 1.54 2.29
C ALA A 18 -11.22 0.17 2.26
N LEU A 19 -10.06 0.01 2.93
CA LEU A 19 -9.41 -1.30 3.06
C LEU A 19 -10.25 -2.27 3.92
N HIS A 20 -11.11 -1.73 4.78
CA HIS A 20 -11.97 -2.47 5.69
C HIS A 20 -13.43 -2.59 5.20
N ASP A 21 -13.80 -1.87 4.13
CA ASP A 21 -15.11 -1.98 3.50
C ASP A 21 -15.24 -3.31 2.77
N GLY A 22 -16.16 -4.17 3.22
CA GLY A 22 -16.43 -5.48 2.61
C GLY A 22 -16.73 -5.41 1.11
N LYS A 23 -17.27 -4.30 0.60
CA LYS A 23 -17.54 -4.11 -0.84
C LYS A 23 -16.30 -3.85 -1.67
N ARG A 24 -15.23 -3.30 -1.07
CA ARG A 24 -14.00 -2.90 -1.76
C ARG A 24 -12.82 -3.80 -1.44
N ARG A 25 -12.92 -4.60 -0.37
CA ARG A 25 -11.85 -5.44 0.16
C ARG A 25 -11.24 -6.35 -0.90
N GLU A 26 -12.05 -7.03 -1.72
CA GLU A 26 -11.54 -7.91 -2.78
C GLU A 26 -10.72 -7.14 -3.84
N THR A 27 -11.18 -5.94 -4.20
CA THR A 27 -10.51 -5.08 -5.18
C THR A 27 -9.20 -4.52 -4.63
N LEU A 28 -9.24 -3.99 -3.40
CA LEU A 28 -8.14 -3.22 -2.81
C LEU A 28 -7.08 -4.07 -2.12
N THR A 29 -7.44 -5.23 -1.58
CA THR A 29 -6.58 -5.96 -0.63
C THR A 29 -6.08 -7.30 -1.13
N SER A 30 -4.97 -7.75 -0.57
CA SER A 30 -4.47 -9.12 -0.67
C SER A 30 -3.93 -9.58 0.68
N ALA A 31 -3.76 -10.90 0.85
CA ALA A 31 -3.04 -11.44 1.99
C ALA A 31 -1.59 -10.95 1.98
N THR A 32 -1.08 -10.61 3.17
CA THR A 32 0.34 -10.29 3.36
C THR A 32 1.21 -11.50 3.05
N ASP A 33 2.43 -11.29 2.56
CA ASP A 33 3.43 -12.36 2.37
C ASP A 33 4.43 -12.49 3.54
N THR A 34 4.11 -11.87 4.68
CA THR A 34 4.99 -11.78 5.86
C THR A 34 4.80 -12.91 6.87
N GLY A 35 3.79 -13.77 6.67
CA GLY A 35 3.41 -14.82 7.62
C GLY A 35 2.52 -14.37 8.77
N SER A 36 2.09 -13.10 8.82
CA SER A 36 1.23 -12.57 9.90
C SER A 36 -0.22 -13.07 9.89
N GLY A 37 -0.68 -13.65 8.76
CA GLY A 37 -2.09 -13.98 8.55
C GLY A 37 -2.98 -12.76 8.26
N GLY A 38 -2.39 -11.56 8.15
CA GLY A 38 -3.09 -10.32 7.84
C GLY A 38 -3.33 -10.09 6.35
N TYR A 39 -3.87 -8.91 6.05
CA TYR A 39 -4.04 -8.40 4.70
C TYR A 39 -3.51 -6.97 4.60
N THR A 40 -3.31 -6.52 3.38
CA THR A 40 -2.72 -5.22 3.05
C THR A 40 -3.37 -4.68 1.77
N HIS A 41 -3.20 -3.40 1.46
CA HIS A 41 -3.44 -2.92 0.09
C HIS A 41 -2.56 -3.68 -0.91
N LYS A 42 -3.11 -4.12 -2.06
CA LYS A 42 -2.42 -4.99 -3.03
C LYS A 42 -1.05 -4.46 -3.48
N TYR A 43 -0.92 -3.14 -3.57
CA TYR A 43 0.31 -2.49 -4.02
C TYR A 43 1.42 -2.39 -2.95
N PHE A 44 1.17 -2.82 -1.71
CA PHE A 44 2.19 -2.90 -0.66
C PHE A 44 2.88 -4.27 -0.57
N ARG A 45 2.46 -5.21 -1.42
CA ARG A 45 3.08 -6.52 -1.59
C ARG A 45 3.81 -6.57 -2.93
N VAL A 46 4.96 -7.24 -2.99
CA VAL A 46 5.70 -7.41 -4.25
C VAL A 46 4.89 -8.28 -5.23
N ALA A 47 4.66 -7.77 -6.44
CA ALA A 47 4.04 -8.55 -7.51
C ALA A 47 5.04 -9.55 -8.12
N LYS A 48 4.59 -10.77 -8.37
CA LYS A 48 5.35 -11.91 -8.92
C LYS A 48 4.79 -12.38 -10.27
N SER A 49 3.78 -11.70 -10.82
CA SER A 49 3.21 -11.99 -12.13
C SER A 49 2.56 -10.75 -12.77
N SER A 50 2.31 -10.81 -14.07
CA SER A 50 1.53 -9.79 -14.80
C SER A 50 0.10 -9.66 -14.27
N GLY A 51 -0.50 -10.78 -13.85
CA GLY A 51 -1.83 -10.78 -13.22
C GLY A 51 -1.84 -10.02 -11.89
N GLU A 52 -0.80 -10.21 -11.07
CA GLU A 52 -0.66 -9.43 -9.82
C GLU A 52 -0.41 -7.94 -10.10
N LEU A 53 0.37 -7.59 -11.13
CA LEU A 53 0.54 -6.20 -11.57
C LEU A 53 -0.79 -5.56 -12.04
N ALA A 54 -1.60 -6.28 -12.81
CA ALA A 54 -2.91 -5.79 -13.25
C ALA A 54 -3.88 -5.61 -12.06
N ALA A 55 -3.83 -6.52 -11.08
CA ALA A 55 -4.61 -6.40 -9.85
C ALA A 55 -4.16 -5.19 -9.01
N GLN A 56 -2.84 -4.91 -8.95
CA GLN A 56 -2.31 -3.72 -8.29
C GLN A 56 -2.72 -2.43 -9.01
N GLN A 57 -2.67 -2.39 -10.34
CA GLN A 57 -3.16 -1.27 -11.13
C GLN A 57 -4.64 -0.97 -10.81
N THR A 58 -5.46 -2.01 -10.71
CA THR A 58 -6.87 -1.87 -10.36
C THR A 58 -7.04 -1.28 -8.95
N ALA A 59 -6.27 -1.74 -7.97
CA ALA A 59 -6.31 -1.23 -6.60
C ALA A 59 -5.88 0.25 -6.51
N ILE A 60 -4.78 0.63 -7.19
CA ILE A 60 -4.32 2.02 -7.31
C ILE A 60 -5.41 2.90 -7.94
N ALA A 61 -6.02 2.44 -9.04
CA ALA A 61 -7.08 3.18 -9.70
C ALA A 61 -8.30 3.37 -8.79
N GLU A 62 -8.63 2.36 -7.98
CA GLU A 62 -9.74 2.43 -7.03
C GLU A 62 -9.52 3.48 -5.94
N TRP A 63 -8.33 3.53 -5.33
CA TRP A 63 -7.97 4.62 -4.40
C TRP A 63 -7.89 5.99 -5.09
N SER A 64 -7.33 6.06 -6.31
CA SER A 64 -7.25 7.30 -7.07
C SER A 64 -8.64 7.90 -7.32
N ARG A 65 -9.65 7.09 -7.68
CA ARG A 65 -11.04 7.53 -7.88
C ARG A 65 -11.66 8.14 -6.63
N MET A 66 -11.29 7.72 -5.43
CA MET A 66 -11.82 8.29 -4.18
C MET A 66 -11.37 9.73 -3.94
N SER A 67 -10.27 10.14 -4.58
CA SER A 67 -9.83 11.54 -4.63
C SER A 67 -10.09 12.20 -5.98
N TYR A 68 -10.84 11.54 -6.86
CA TYR A 68 -11.04 11.92 -8.27
C TYR A 68 -9.74 12.20 -9.03
N GLY A 69 -8.65 11.51 -8.65
CA GLY A 69 -7.32 11.66 -9.26
C GLY A 69 -6.51 12.89 -8.80
N TRP A 70 -7.02 13.70 -7.88
CA TRP A 70 -6.33 14.94 -7.47
C TRP A 70 -5.22 14.74 -6.45
N MET A 71 -5.25 13.67 -5.65
CA MET A 71 -4.24 13.41 -4.62
C MET A 71 -3.13 12.49 -5.15
N GLY A 72 -2.08 13.07 -5.75
CA GLY A 72 -0.96 12.32 -6.33
C GLY A 72 0.13 11.85 -5.34
N ARG A 73 -0.08 12.01 -4.04
CA ARG A 73 0.86 11.61 -2.96
C ARG A 73 0.14 10.83 -1.85
N THR A 74 -0.80 9.99 -2.26
CA THR A 74 -1.46 9.01 -1.38
C THR A 74 -0.50 7.89 -0.96
N PRO A 75 -0.82 7.10 0.08
CA PRO A 75 0.11 6.13 0.67
C PRO A 75 0.68 5.10 -0.31
N ASP A 76 -0.12 4.67 -1.29
CA ASP A 76 0.28 3.75 -2.37
C ASP A 76 1.42 4.29 -3.24
N TYR A 77 1.61 5.61 -3.35
CA TYR A 77 2.76 6.18 -4.07
C TYR A 77 4.10 5.71 -3.48
N LYS A 78 4.24 5.69 -2.14
CA LYS A 78 5.49 5.26 -1.51
C LYS A 78 5.57 3.75 -1.32
N ALA A 79 4.46 3.03 -1.46
CA ALA A 79 4.45 1.57 -1.52
C ALA A 79 5.33 1.04 -2.66
N ALA A 80 5.42 1.77 -3.78
CA ALA A 80 6.34 1.45 -4.87
C ALA A 80 7.81 1.33 -4.40
N LEU A 81 8.29 2.25 -3.53
CA LEU A 81 9.63 2.11 -2.94
C LEU A 81 9.67 0.96 -1.94
N MET A 82 8.66 0.85 -1.07
CA MET A 82 8.66 -0.19 -0.04
C MET A 82 8.70 -1.60 -0.64
N ASN A 83 8.09 -1.81 -1.81
CA ASN A 83 8.19 -3.07 -2.55
C ASN A 83 9.62 -3.39 -2.99
N THR A 84 10.38 -2.40 -3.45
CA THR A 84 11.75 -2.67 -3.92
C THR A 84 12.71 -2.98 -2.77
N LEU A 85 12.39 -2.55 -1.54
CA LEU A 85 13.13 -2.97 -0.34
C LEU A 85 13.02 -4.48 -0.09
N GLY A 86 11.84 -5.08 -0.32
CA GLY A 86 11.64 -6.52 -0.21
C GLY A 86 12.19 -7.27 -1.42
N ALA A 87 11.87 -6.80 -2.63
CA ALA A 87 12.23 -7.47 -3.88
C ALA A 87 13.74 -7.51 -4.15
N ASN A 88 14.50 -6.51 -3.68
CA ASN A 88 15.93 -6.37 -3.95
C ASN A 88 16.72 -6.07 -2.67
N ALA A 89 16.37 -6.72 -1.56
CA ALA A 89 16.98 -6.47 -0.25
C ALA A 89 18.51 -6.65 -0.25
N ASP A 90 19.03 -7.59 -1.04
CA ASP A 90 20.47 -7.88 -1.14
C ASP A 90 21.29 -6.68 -1.63
N TRP A 91 20.68 -5.78 -2.43
CA TRP A 91 21.33 -4.55 -2.90
C TRP A 91 21.82 -3.65 -1.75
N TYR A 92 21.18 -3.73 -0.58
CA TYR A 92 21.52 -2.92 0.58
C TYR A 92 22.70 -3.46 1.39
N GLY A 93 23.27 -4.62 1.00
CA GLY A 93 24.48 -5.18 1.61
C GLY A 93 24.35 -5.33 3.15
N PRO A 94 25.20 -4.67 3.96
CA PRO A 94 25.11 -4.71 5.42
C PRO A 94 23.76 -4.25 6.00
N PHE A 95 22.96 -3.51 5.23
CA PHE A 95 21.65 -2.99 5.64
C PHE A 95 20.46 -3.79 5.09
N LYS A 96 20.71 -4.99 4.54
CA LYS A 96 19.67 -5.90 4.03
C LYS A 96 18.53 -6.10 5.03
N ASP A 97 18.85 -6.34 6.30
CA ASP A 97 17.83 -6.59 7.33
C ASP A 97 16.97 -5.36 7.62
N ASN A 98 17.52 -4.15 7.47
CA ASN A 98 16.73 -2.92 7.54
C ASN A 98 15.73 -2.85 6.38
N ALA A 99 16.15 -3.19 5.16
CA ALA A 99 15.27 -3.19 4.00
C ALA A 99 14.11 -4.19 4.17
N LEU A 100 14.41 -5.41 4.63
CA LEU A 100 13.40 -6.43 4.92
C LEU A 100 12.45 -6.00 6.04
N SER A 101 12.98 -5.43 7.13
CA SER A 101 12.18 -4.93 8.25
C SER A 101 11.23 -3.80 7.84
N TRP A 102 11.72 -2.85 7.03
CA TRP A 102 10.90 -1.76 6.51
C TRP A 102 9.84 -2.26 5.51
N HIS A 103 10.17 -3.21 4.64
CA HIS A 103 9.19 -3.82 3.74
C HIS A 103 8.06 -4.50 4.52
N LYS A 104 8.42 -5.37 5.50
CA LYS A 104 7.46 -6.04 6.37
C LYS A 104 6.57 -5.03 7.11
N ARG A 105 7.18 -4.04 7.75
CA ARG A 105 6.45 -3.01 8.51
C ARG A 105 5.51 -2.20 7.63
N ALA A 106 5.94 -1.79 6.44
CA ALA A 106 5.10 -1.04 5.52
C ALA A 106 3.88 -1.86 5.07
N GLN A 107 4.09 -3.16 4.81
CA GLN A 107 3.04 -4.08 4.39
C GLN A 107 2.04 -4.36 5.51
N GLU A 108 2.49 -4.55 6.75
CA GLU A 108 1.61 -4.89 7.88
C GLU A 108 0.90 -3.67 8.50
N ALA A 109 1.47 -2.47 8.37
CA ALA A 109 0.94 -1.25 9.01
C ALA A 109 0.03 -0.41 8.12
N VAL A 110 -0.21 -0.82 6.86
CA VAL A 110 -1.18 -0.15 5.97
C VAL A 110 -2.58 -0.73 6.19
N LEU A 111 -3.12 -0.47 7.38
CA LEU A 111 -4.47 -0.80 7.79
C LEU A 111 -5.07 0.41 8.50
#